data_AF-A0A935JWN1-F1
#
_entry.id   AF-A0A935JWN1-F1
#
_cell.length_a   1.000
_cell.length_b   1.000
_cell.length_c   1.000
_cell.angle_alpha   90.00
_cell.angle_beta   90.00
_cell.angle_gamma   90.00
#
_symmetry.space_group_name_H-M   'P 1'
#
loop_
_entity.id
_entity.type
_entity.pdbx_description
1 polymer ?
#
loop_
_entity_poly.entity_id
_entity_poly.type
_entity_poly.pdbx_seq_one_letter_code
_entity_poly.pdbx_strand_id
1 'polypeptide(L)'
;MADEIKDIAEETEEIVEQEEIIDPPEIDSKYRMIILAAQRSKQLQRGATSRVDLDMRKTKPTRIALKEFKEKKVNFEILENN
;
A
#
# COMPACT_ATOMS: atom_id res chain seq x y z
N MET A 1 19.34 29.01 -17.37
CA MET A 1 19.37 27.71 -18.08
C MET A 1 20.04 26.58 -17.30
N ALA A 2 21.32 26.64 -16.93
CA ALA A 2 21.92 25.58 -16.10
C ALA A 2 21.43 25.63 -14.63
N ASP A 3 21.18 26.84 -14.11
CA ASP A 3 20.69 27.03 -12.74
C ASP A 3 19.20 26.65 -12.59
N GLU A 4 18.35 27.00 -13.57
CA GLU A 4 16.92 26.61 -13.58
C GLU A 4 16.71 25.08 -13.63
N ILE A 5 17.63 24.31 -14.22
CA ILE A 5 17.54 22.84 -14.27
C ILE A 5 17.91 22.22 -12.91
N LYS A 6 18.79 22.88 -12.14
CA LYS A 6 19.14 22.43 -10.79
C LYS A 6 18.00 22.69 -9.80
N ASP A 7 17.35 23.84 -9.90
CA ASP A 7 16.21 24.17 -9.05
C ASP A 7 15.04 23.20 -9.28
N ILE A 8 14.78 22.80 -10.54
CA ILE A 8 13.77 21.76 -10.86
C ILE A 8 14.19 20.38 -10.32
N ALA A 9 15.49 20.05 -10.37
CA ALA A 9 16.00 18.78 -9.86
C ALA A 9 15.88 18.70 -8.32
N GLU A 10 16.21 19.78 -7.62
CA GLU A 10 16.08 19.89 -6.16
C GLU A 10 14.60 19.86 -5.73
N GLU A 11 13.69 20.57 -6.42
CA GLU A 11 12.24 20.44 -6.20
C GLU A 11 11.75 19.00 -6.48
N THR A 12 12.28 18.30 -7.49
CA THR A 12 11.89 16.92 -7.75
C THR A 12 12.42 15.92 -6.72
N GLU A 13 13.57 16.20 -6.08
CA GLU A 13 14.12 15.38 -5.00
C GLU A 13 13.35 15.59 -3.68
N GLU A 14 12.90 16.81 -3.38
CA GLU A 14 12.09 17.09 -2.18
C GLU A 14 10.70 16.44 -2.22
N ILE A 15 10.12 16.22 -3.40
CA ILE A 15 8.82 15.51 -3.55
C ILE A 15 9.00 13.99 -3.33
N VAL A 16 10.21 13.44 -3.50
CA VAL A 16 10.48 11.99 -3.43
C VAL A 16 10.67 11.49 -1.99
N GLU A 17 10.97 12.36 -1.03
CA GLU A 17 11.31 11.97 0.36
C GLU A 17 10.22 12.21 1.41
N GLN A 18 9.01 12.60 1.01
CA GLN A 18 7.86 12.43 1.91
C GLN A 18 7.42 10.96 1.84
N GLU A 19 8.14 10.09 2.56
CA GLU A 19 7.56 8.84 3.03
C GLU A 19 6.32 9.22 3.85
N GLU A 20 5.15 9.23 3.22
CA GLU A 20 3.89 9.34 3.96
C GLU A 20 3.92 8.24 5.03
N ILE A 21 3.92 8.66 6.29
CA ILE A 21 3.85 7.74 7.42
C ILE A 21 2.43 7.17 7.41
N ILE A 22 2.27 6.07 6.68
CA ILE A 22 1.02 5.34 6.60
C ILE A 22 0.87 4.59 7.93
N ASP A 23 0.04 5.09 8.85
CA ASP A 23 -0.45 4.32 9.99
C ASP A 23 -1.89 3.88 9.70
N PRO A 24 -2.08 2.73 9.06
CA PRO A 24 -3.42 2.22 8.79
C PRO A 24 -4.10 1.84 10.11
N PRO A 25 -5.43 1.97 10.20
CA PRO A 25 -6.16 1.67 11.42
C PRO A 25 -5.98 0.22 11.85
N GLU A 26 -6.05 -0.04 13.15
CA GLU A 26 -5.95 -1.39 13.69
C GLU A 26 -7.19 -2.23 13.33
N ILE A 27 -6.97 -3.50 12.99
CA ILE A 27 -8.04 -4.44 12.66
C ILE A 27 -8.44 -5.17 13.94
N ASP A 28 -9.51 -4.69 14.57
CA ASP A 28 -10.09 -5.21 15.82
C ASP A 28 -10.68 -6.63 15.70
N SER A 29 -11.16 -7.03 14.52
CA SER A 29 -11.88 -8.29 14.30
C SER A 29 -11.23 -9.24 13.30
N LYS A 30 -11.13 -10.52 13.66
CA LYS A 30 -10.68 -11.61 12.76
C LYS A 30 -11.50 -11.67 11.47
N TYR A 31 -12.80 -11.38 11.53
CA TYR A 31 -13.67 -11.38 10.36
C TYR A 31 -13.37 -10.19 9.44
N ARG A 32 -13.12 -9.01 10.01
CA ARG A 32 -12.73 -7.82 9.22
C ARG A 32 -11.40 -8.05 8.51
N MET A 33 -10.43 -8.68 9.17
CA MET A 33 -9.16 -9.09 8.55
C MET A 33 -9.40 -9.96 7.30
N ILE A 34 -10.29 -10.96 7.39
CA ILE A 34 -10.59 -11.86 6.27
C ILE A 34 -11.23 -11.09 5.11
N ILE A 35 -12.18 -10.19 5.38
CA ILE A 35 -12.87 -9.39 4.35
C ILE A 35 -11.87 -8.45 3.65
N LEU A 36 -11.05 -7.73 4.42
CA LEU A 36 -10.03 -6.83 3.90
C LEU A 36 -8.98 -7.59 3.07
N ALA A 37 -8.48 -8.73 3.57
CA ALA A 37 -7.57 -9.59 2.84
C ALA A 37 -8.18 -10.11 1.52
N ALA A 38 -9.46 -10.48 1.52
CA ALA A 38 -10.16 -10.90 0.31
C ALA A 38 -10.31 -9.76 -0.71
N GLN A 39 -10.69 -8.57 -0.26
CA GLN A 39 -10.79 -7.37 -1.11
C GLN A 39 -9.43 -7.01 -1.72
N ARG A 40 -8.36 -7.00 -0.91
CA ARG A 40 -7.01 -6.73 -1.41
C ARG A 40 -6.52 -7.80 -2.38
N SER A 41 -6.82 -9.07 -2.10
CA SER A 41 -6.52 -10.18 -3.02
C SER A 41 -7.21 -10.02 -4.38
N LYS A 42 -8.43 -9.47 -4.39
CA LYS A 42 -9.16 -9.15 -5.63
C LYS A 42 -8.47 -8.02 -6.41
N GLN A 43 -7.91 -7.02 -5.73
CA GLN A 43 -7.14 -5.96 -6.37
C GLN A 43 -5.85 -6.52 -7.00
N LEU A 44 -5.11 -7.35 -6.27
CA LEU A 44 -3.88 -7.98 -6.76
C LEU A 44 -4.14 -8.87 -7.99
N GLN A 45 -5.24 -9.62 -8.00
CA GLN A 45 -5.65 -10.41 -9.17
C GLN A 45 -6.00 -9.55 -10.40
N ARG A 46 -6.42 -8.30 -10.18
CA ARG A 46 -6.70 -7.33 -11.25
C ARG A 46 -5.45 -6.58 -11.74
N GLY A 47 -4.27 -6.95 -11.26
CA GLY A 47 -3.00 -6.33 -11.65
C GLY A 47 -2.57 -5.16 -10.77
N ALA A 48 -3.16 -4.98 -9.57
CA ALA A 48 -2.65 -4.00 -8.62
C ALA A 48 -1.23 -4.38 -8.16
N THR A 49 -0.36 -3.38 -7.99
CA THR A 49 1.01 -3.58 -7.53
C THR A 49 1.04 -4.02 -6.07
N SER A 50 1.84 -5.04 -5.78
CA SER A 50 2.18 -5.46 -4.42
C SER A 50 3.04 -4.41 -3.73
N ARG A 51 2.73 -4.07 -2.49
CA ARG A 51 3.53 -3.17 -1.64
C ARG A 51 4.59 -3.91 -0.82
N VAL A 52 4.61 -5.24 -0.90
CA VAL A 52 5.62 -6.10 -0.27
C VAL A 52 6.57 -6.67 -1.32
N ASP A 53 7.82 -6.91 -0.91
CA ASP A 53 8.81 -7.61 -1.70
C ASP A 53 8.48 -9.11 -1.77
N LEU A 54 7.59 -9.45 -2.69
CA LEU A 54 7.20 -10.81 -3.05
C LEU A 54 6.93 -10.86 -4.55
N ASP A 55 7.38 -11.95 -5.17
CA ASP A 55 7.08 -12.22 -6.58
C ASP A 55 5.59 -12.54 -6.74
N MET A 56 4.85 -11.62 -7.39
CA MET A 56 3.41 -11.72 -7.65
C MET A 56 3.04 -12.90 -8.55
N ARG A 57 3.98 -13.40 -9.38
CA ARG A 57 3.71 -14.52 -10.30
C ARG A 57 3.82 -15.88 -9.60
N LYS A 58 4.63 -15.95 -8.54
CA LYS A 58 4.90 -17.20 -7.80
C LYS A 58 4.08 -17.32 -6.52
N THR A 59 3.58 -16.20 -6.01
CA THR A 59 2.91 -16.17 -4.71
C THR A 59 1.41 -15.98 -4.87
N LYS A 60 0.62 -16.75 -4.09
CA LYS A 60 -0.83 -16.58 -4.09
C LYS A 60 -1.21 -15.15 -3.66
N PRO A 61 -2.15 -14.48 -4.34
CA PRO A 61 -2.56 -13.11 -4.00
C PRO A 61 -2.99 -12.92 -2.54
N THR A 62 -3.66 -13.91 -1.96
CA THR A 62 -4.07 -13.93 -0.54
C THR A 62 -2.88 -13.93 0.42
N ARG A 63 -1.78 -14.58 0.07
CA ARG A 63 -0.55 -14.59 0.86
C ARG A 63 0.13 -13.22 0.85
N ILE A 64 0.10 -12.56 -0.31
CA ILE A 64 0.62 -11.19 -0.47
C ILE A 64 -0.21 -10.22 0.36
N ALA A 65 -1.54 -10.24 0.22
CA ALA A 65 -2.45 -9.39 0.98
C ALA A 65 -2.25 -9.52 2.50
N LEU A 66 -2.17 -10.75 3.02
CA LEU A 66 -1.92 -10.98 4.45
C LEU A 66 -0.56 -10.43 4.92
N LYS A 67 0.49 -10.54 4.08
CA LYS A 67 1.80 -9.95 4.40
C LYS A 67 1.74 -8.43 4.39
N GLU A 68 1.04 -7.84 3.43
CA GLU A 68 0.83 -6.38 3.36
C GLU A 68 0.11 -5.84 4.60
N PHE A 69 -0.96 -6.52 5.06
CA PHE A 69 -1.65 -6.14 6.30
C PHE A 69 -0.76 -6.32 7.54
N LYS A 70 0.04 -7.39 7.60
CA LYS A 70 0.99 -7.61 8.71
C LYS A 70 2.09 -6.54 8.78
N GLU A 71 2.52 -6.04 7.63
CA GLU A 71 3.52 -4.96 7.52
C GLU A 71 2.89 -3.56 7.55
N LYS A 72 1.58 -3.43 7.81
CA LYS A 72 0.86 -2.14 7.80
C LYS A 72 1.03 -1.33 6.51
N LYS A 73 1.19 -2.00 5.37
CA LYS A 73 1.43 -1.34 4.07
C LYS A 73 0.15 -1.06 3.28
N VAL A 74 -1.02 -1.46 3.76
CA VAL A 74 -2.30 -1.27 3.05
C VAL A 74 -3.14 -0.24 3.77
N ASN A 75 -3.51 0.82 3.05
CA ASN A 75 -4.35 1.90 3.55
C ASN A 75 -5.80 1.50 3.34
N PHE A 76 -6.62 1.68 4.36
CA PHE A 76 -8.06 1.48 4.29
C PHE A 76 -8.74 2.34 5.33
N GLU A 77 -10.00 2.68 5.06
CA GLU A 77 -10.87 3.40 5.98
C GLU A 77 -12.06 2.53 6.33
N ILE A 78 -12.46 2.54 7.59
CA ILE A 78 -13.67 1.85 8.05
C ILE A 78 -14.77 2.89 8.08
N LEU A 79 -15.71 2.79 7.13
CA LEU A 79 -16.92 3.60 7.13
C LEU A 79 -17.90 2.96 8.12
N GLU A 80 -18.16 3.64 9.23
CA GLU A 80 -19.27 3.25 10.11
C GLU A 80 -20.58 3.75 9.49
N ASN A 81 -21.44 2.82 9.07
CA ASN A 81 -22.82 3.15 8.73
C ASN A 81 -23.61 3.26 10.04
N ASN A 82 -23.97 4.48 10.44
CA ASN A 82 -24.96 4.76 11.48
C ASN A 82 -26.35 4.30 11.06
#